data_AF-A0A6J7TND3-F1
#
_entry.id   AF-A0A6J7TND3-F1
#
_cell.length_a   1.000
_cell.length_b   1.000
_cell.length_c   1.000
_cell.angle_alpha   90.00
_cell.angle_beta   90.00
_cell.angle_gamma   90.00
#
_symmetry.space_group_name_H-M   'P 1'
#
loop_
_entity.id
_entity.type
_entity.pdbx_description
1 polymer ?
#
loop_
_entity_poly.entity_id
_entity_poly.type
_entity_poly.pdbx_seq_one_letter_code
_entity_poly.pdbx_strand_id
1 'polypeptide(L)'
;MDTTVHYVLKTRGQVFLSSQSTQVSSPYNTYRNYGLPPGPIGNPGRAAMNAALAPDTGDWLYFITVKPGDTRFTKSDSQFLTWKQEYEKNLRAGLFGNKK
;
A
#
# COMPACT_ATOMS: atom_id res chain seq x y z
N MET A 1 -0.13 -5.82 2.62
CA MET A 1 0.27 -4.40 2.48
C MET A 1 1.73 -4.25 2.83
N ASP A 2 2.48 -3.43 2.07
CA ASP A 2 3.94 -3.31 2.23
C ASP A 2 4.38 -2.80 3.61
N THR A 3 3.68 -1.80 4.15
CA THR A 3 4.07 -1.12 5.39
C THR A 3 4.12 -2.06 6.60
N THR A 4 3.29 -3.10 6.67
CA THR A 4 3.35 -4.07 7.78
C THR A 4 4.57 -4.98 7.69
N VAL A 5 5.07 -5.25 6.48
CA VAL A 5 6.32 -5.98 6.27
C VAL A 5 7.53 -5.09 6.54
N HIS A 6 7.49 -3.82 6.08
CA HIS A 6 8.53 -2.84 6.41
C HIS A 6 8.70 -2.66 7.92
N TYR A 7 7.61 -2.68 8.69
CA TYR A 7 7.64 -2.63 10.15
C TYR A 7 8.44 -3.80 10.75
N VAL A 8 8.15 -5.03 10.33
CA VAL A 8 8.86 -6.24 10.80
C VAL A 8 10.33 -6.22 10.40
N LEU A 9 10.61 -5.82 9.16
CA LEU A 9 11.97 -5.75 8.61
C LEU A 9 12.77 -4.53 9.09
N LYS A 10 12.14 -3.60 9.81
CA LYS A 10 12.73 -2.33 10.26
C LYS A 10 13.33 -1.51 9.11
N THR A 11 12.77 -1.62 7.91
CA THR A 11 13.24 -0.91 6.71
C THR A 11 12.53 0.44 6.56
N ARG A 12 13.05 1.46 7.25
CA ARG A 12 12.52 2.83 7.16
C ARG A 12 13.04 3.57 5.92
N GLY A 13 12.19 4.39 5.31
CA GLY A 13 12.56 5.22 4.15
C GLY A 13 12.63 4.47 2.82
N GLN A 14 12.39 3.16 2.82
CA GLN A 14 12.24 2.37 1.60
C GLN A 14 10.80 2.42 1.13
N VAL A 15 10.60 2.82 -0.12
CA VAL A 15 9.28 2.85 -0.77
C VAL A 15 8.94 1.51 -1.39
N PHE A 16 9.95 0.80 -1.90
CA PHE A 16 9.75 -0.48 -2.58
C PHE A 16 9.98 -1.67 -1.64
N LEU A 17 9.12 -2.67 -1.77
CA LEU A 17 9.25 -3.96 -1.10
C LEU A 17 9.52 -5.06 -2.13
N SER A 18 10.52 -5.91 -1.87
CA SER A 18 10.82 -7.04 -2.77
C SER A 18 9.78 -8.16 -2.63
N SER A 19 9.54 -8.93 -3.70
CA SER A 19 8.67 -10.12 -3.64
C SER A 19 9.17 -11.18 -2.66
N GLN A 20 10.48 -11.26 -2.41
CA GLN A 20 11.02 -12.16 -1.40
C GLN A 20 10.62 -11.70 0.01
N SER A 21 10.63 -10.39 0.26
CA SER A 21 10.23 -9.81 1.55
C SER A 21 8.76 -10.07 1.87
N THR A 22 7.87 -10.18 0.88
CA THR A 22 6.46 -10.51 1.13
C THR A 22 6.26 -11.92 1.68
N GLN A 23 7.29 -12.78 1.63
CA GLN A 23 7.23 -14.16 2.14
C GLN A 23 7.71 -14.32 3.59
N VAL A 24 8.13 -13.24 4.24
CA VAL A 24 8.60 -13.27 5.64
C VAL A 24 7.53 -13.86 6.56
N SER A 25 7.94 -14.84 7.38
CA SER A 25 7.07 -15.42 8.41
C SER A 25 6.97 -14.49 9.61
N SER A 26 5.80 -13.88 9.80
CA SER A 26 5.50 -13.01 10.94
C SER A 26 3.99 -12.81 11.06
N PRO A 27 3.42 -12.73 12.28
CA PRO A 27 1.99 -12.42 12.44
C PRO A 27 1.61 -11.00 11.96
N TYR A 28 2.60 -10.11 11.77
CA TYR A 28 2.39 -8.79 11.17
C TYR A 28 2.35 -8.80 9.64
N ASN A 29 2.69 -9.91 8.97
CA ASN A 29 2.73 -9.96 7.52
C ASN A 29 1.30 -10.11 6.93
N THR A 30 0.71 -8.99 6.51
CA THR A 30 -0.64 -8.95 5.90
C THR A 30 -0.68 -9.46 4.45
N TYR A 31 0.44 -9.88 3.86
CA TYR A 31 0.43 -10.69 2.63
C TYR A 31 0.10 -12.16 2.89
N ARG A 32 0.36 -12.65 4.11
CA ARG A 32 0.26 -14.06 4.47
C ARG A 32 -0.81 -14.37 5.50
N ASN A 33 -1.23 -13.37 6.27
CA ASN A 33 -2.24 -13.51 7.32
C ASN A 33 -3.43 -12.61 6.99
N TYR A 34 -4.64 -13.18 7.09
CA TYR A 34 -5.88 -12.43 6.95
C TYR A 34 -6.17 -11.59 8.20
N GLY A 35 -6.83 -10.45 8.00
CA GLY A 35 -7.21 -9.54 9.09
C GLY A 35 -6.12 -8.53 9.48
N LEU A 36 -6.30 -7.92 10.65
CA LEU A 36 -5.37 -6.93 11.18
C LEU A 36 -4.15 -7.59 11.82
N PRO A 37 -2.96 -6.94 11.80
CA PRO A 37 -1.82 -7.40 12.57
C PRO A 37 -2.11 -7.35 14.08
N PRO A 38 -1.32 -8.05 14.93
CA PRO A 38 -1.54 -8.10 16.38
C PRO A 38 -1.47 -6.75 17.11
N GLY A 39 -0.89 -5.73 16.47
CA GLY A 39 -0.72 -4.40 17.04
C GLY A 39 -0.42 -3.34 15.99
N PRO A 40 -0.40 -2.06 16.38
CA PRO A 40 -0.12 -0.95 15.48
C PRO A 40 1.33 -0.98 14.97
N ILE A 41 1.53 -0.53 13.73
CA ILE A 41 2.85 -0.44 13.08
C ILE A 41 3.46 0.98 13.14
N GLY A 42 2.77 1.92 13.77
CA GLY A 42 3.16 3.31 13.88
C GLY A 42 2.16 4.13 14.70
N ASN A 43 2.42 5.43 14.82
CA ASN A 43 1.57 6.35 15.58
C ASN A 43 0.64 7.11 14.62
N PRO A 44 -0.67 6.81 14.59
CA PRO A 44 -1.59 7.49 13.68
C PRO A 44 -1.83 8.94 14.10
N GLY A 45 -1.86 9.84 13.13
CA GLY A 45 -2.35 11.21 13.34
C GLY A 45 -3.87 11.27 13.45
N ARG A 46 -4.41 12.43 13.85
CA ARG A 46 -5.86 12.64 14.03
C ARG A 46 -6.68 12.28 12.78
N ALA A 47 -6.21 12.64 11.59
CA ALA A 47 -6.88 12.30 10.35
C ALA A 47 -7.02 10.78 10.14
N ALA A 48 -5.96 10.01 10.43
CA ALA A 48 -5.98 8.56 10.30
C ALA A 48 -6.89 7.90 11.35
N MET A 49 -6.90 8.41 12.59
CA MET A 49 -7.82 7.94 13.62
C MET A 49 -9.29 8.19 13.23
N ASN A 50 -9.61 9.39 12.73
CA ASN A 50 -10.96 9.71 12.27
C ASN A 50 -11.38 8.81 11.11
N ALA A 51 -10.50 8.59 10.12
CA ALA A 51 -10.79 7.70 8.99
C ALA A 51 -11.01 6.23 9.41
N ALA A 52 -10.34 5.78 10.47
CA ALA A 52 -10.55 4.43 11.01
C ALA A 52 -11.89 4.30 11.77
N LEU A 53 -12.35 5.36 12.44
CA LEU A 53 -13.61 5.37 13.20
C LEU A 53 -14.83 5.66 12.33
N ALA A 54 -14.68 6.50 11.31
CA ALA A 54 -15.73 6.96 10.41
C ALA A 54 -15.19 6.93 8.97
N PRO A 55 -15.08 5.74 8.35
CA PRO A 55 -14.60 5.62 6.98
C PRO A 55 -15.62 6.19 5.99
N ASP A 56 -15.13 6.65 4.83
CA ASP A 56 -15.98 7.05 3.72
C ASP A 56 -16.79 5.84 3.22
N THR A 57 -18.04 6.08 2.83
CA THR A 57 -18.90 5.04 2.29
C THR A 57 -18.49 4.67 0.87
N GLY A 58 -18.14 3.40 0.66
CA GLY A 58 -17.91 2.83 -0.66
C GLY A 58 -17.50 1.36 -0.58
N ASP A 59 -17.45 0.70 -1.73
CA ASP A 59 -17.19 -0.73 -1.88
C ASP A 59 -15.82 -1.02 -2.50
N TRP A 60 -14.89 -0.06 -2.43
CA TRP A 60 -13.55 -0.20 -3.00
C TRP A 60 -12.73 -1.24 -2.26
N LEU A 61 -12.08 -2.12 -3.02
CA LEU A 61 -11.22 -3.20 -2.51
C LEU A 61 -9.75 -2.98 -2.86
N TYR A 62 -9.48 -2.19 -3.90
CA TYR A 62 -8.15 -1.96 -4.44
C TYR A 62 -7.88 -0.47 -4.55
N PHE A 63 -6.63 -0.09 -4.31
CA PHE A 63 -6.14 1.26 -4.56
C PHE A 63 -4.76 1.21 -5.20
N ILE A 64 -4.45 2.18 -6.05
CA ILE A 64 -3.14 2.30 -6.68
C ILE A 64 -2.84 3.75 -7.04
N THR A 65 -1.61 4.19 -6.77
CA THR A 65 -1.10 5.48 -7.23
C THR A 65 -0.45 5.28 -8.60
N VAL A 66 -1.10 5.73 -9.67
CA VAL A 66 -0.59 5.50 -11.04
C VAL A 66 0.44 6.55 -11.49
N LYS A 67 0.42 7.73 -10.87
CA LYS A 67 1.44 8.80 -11.00
C LYS A 67 1.40 9.66 -9.73
N PRO A 68 2.45 10.46 -9.42
CA PRO A 68 2.42 11.32 -8.24
C PRO A 68 1.15 12.18 -8.17
N GLY A 69 0.46 12.11 -7.03
CA GLY A 69 -0.80 12.83 -6.79
C GLY A 69 -2.07 12.21 -7.40
N ASP A 70 -1.99 11.07 -8.09
CA ASP A 70 -3.15 10.37 -8.68
C ASP A 70 -3.27 8.96 -8.07
N THR A 71 -4.00 8.88 -6.96
CA THR A 71 -4.38 7.62 -6.30
C THR A 71 -5.83 7.30 -6.64
N ARG A 72 -6.04 6.13 -7.25
CA ARG A 72 -7.36 5.67 -7.71
C ARG A 72 -7.83 4.50 -6.86
N PHE A 73 -9.14 4.38 -6.70
CA PHE A 73 -9.80 3.35 -5.90
C PHE A 73 -10.82 2.60 -6.76
N THR A 74 -10.88 1.28 -6.62
CA THR A 74 -11.85 0.44 -7.36
C THR A 74 -12.23 -0.81 -6.57
N LYS A 75 -13.43 -1.33 -6.84
CA LYS A 75 -13.87 -2.65 -6.41
C LYS A 75 -13.54 -3.77 -7.41
N SER A 76 -13.17 -3.40 -8.63
CA SER A 76 -12.97 -4.31 -9.75
C SER A 76 -11.51 -4.68 -9.91
N ASP A 77 -11.20 -5.98 -9.81
CA ASP A 77 -9.86 -6.51 -10.07
C ASP A 77 -9.39 -6.21 -11.50
N SER A 78 -10.25 -6.37 -12.51
CA SER A 78 -9.89 -6.08 -13.90
C SER A 78 -9.50 -4.62 -14.12
N GLN A 79 -10.22 -3.68 -13.50
CA GLN A 79 -9.88 -2.26 -13.56
C GLN A 79 -8.56 -1.96 -12.84
N PHE A 80 -8.35 -2.58 -11.68
CA PHE A 80 -7.09 -2.48 -10.94
C PHE A 80 -5.91 -2.98 -11.78
N LEU A 81 -6.04 -4.11 -12.50
CA LEU A 81 -5.00 -4.64 -13.37
C LEU A 81 -4.69 -3.70 -14.55
N THR A 82 -5.69 -3.02 -15.12
CA THR A 82 -5.46 -1.98 -16.14
C THR A 82 -4.64 -0.82 -15.56
N TRP A 83 -5.00 -0.32 -14.38
CA TRP A 83 -4.23 0.75 -13.72
C TRP A 83 -2.84 0.30 -13.28
N LYS A 84 -2.66 -0.98 -12.94
CA LYS A 84 -1.35 -1.56 -12.67
C LYS A 84 -0.44 -1.48 -13.89
N GLN A 85 -0.94 -1.76 -15.09
CA GLN A 85 -0.16 -1.59 -16.32
C GLN A 85 0.25 -0.12 -16.55
N GLU A 86 -0.66 0.81 -16.27
CA GLU A 86 -0.37 2.26 -16.32
C GLU A 86 0.71 2.66 -15.29
N TYR A 87 0.58 2.21 -14.05
CA TYR A 87 1.58 2.39 -12.99
C TYR A 87 2.95 1.86 -13.44
N GLU A 88 3.05 0.64 -13.95
CA GLU A 88 4.32 0.05 -14.37
C GLU A 88 4.94 0.81 -15.55
N LYS A 89 4.13 1.26 -16.52
CA LYS A 89 4.59 2.14 -17.61
C LYS A 89 5.15 3.44 -17.05
N ASN A 90 4.45 4.07 -16.11
CA ASN A 90 4.86 5.33 -15.53
C ASN A 90 6.12 5.18 -14.65
N LEU A 91 6.25 4.06 -13.94
CA LEU A 91 7.43 3.71 -13.16
C LEU A 91 8.65 3.54 -14.07
N ARG A 92 8.53 2.79 -15.17
CA ARG A 92 9.60 2.62 -16.17
C ARG A 92 9.99 3.96 -16.83
N ALA A 93 9.02 4.87 -16.99
CA ALA A 93 9.26 6.22 -17.50
C ALA A 93 9.90 7.18 -16.46
N GLY A 94 10.12 6.74 -15.22
CA GLY A 94 10.77 7.54 -14.18
C GLY A 94 9.87 8.59 -13.51
N LEU A 95 8.54 8.52 -13.70
CA LEU A 95 7.59 9.51 -13.15
C LEU A 95 7.55 9.56 -11.61
N PHE A 96 8.01 8.51 -10.93
CA PHE A 96 8.06 8.42 -9.47
C PHE A 96 9.43 8.79 -8.87
N GLY A 97 10.44 9.04 -9.71
CA GLY A 97 11.74 9.51 -9.25
C GLY A 97 11.68 11.00 -8.91
N ASN A 98 12.23 11.38 -7.75
CA ASN A 98 12.41 12.79 -7.45
C ASN A 98 13.37 13.41 -8.49
N LYS A 99 12.91 14.44 -9.20
CA LYS A 99 13.80 15.57 -9.54
C LYS A 99 14.24 16.16 -8.21
N LYS A 100 15.46 15.83 -7.76
CA LYS A 100 16.21 16.68 -6.86
C LYS A 100 17.20 17.47 -7.70
#